data_AF-A0A2R7QKL0-F1
#
_entry.id   AF-A0A2R7QKL0-F1
#
_cell.length_a   1.000
_cell.length_b   1.000
_cell.length_c   1.000
_cell.angle_alpha   90.00
_cell.angle_beta   90.00
_cell.angle_gamma   90.00
#
_symmetry.space_group_name_H-M   'P 1'
#
loop_
_entity.id
_entity.type
_entity.pdbx_description
1 polymer ?
#
loop_
_entity_poly.entity_id
_entity_poly.type
_entity_poly.pdbx_seq_one_letter_code
_entity_poly.pdbx_strand_id
1 'polypeptide(L)'
;MSLSIHDIHAQLTQRYADDDGVRVELIEGLTPAVMVELEEYGDLDIIVASSGEQIVVSTILVPASQVKDVAGLNAACMRLNPINPLSNLGITTDANGVENYVVFGELSTRSGIDAIDEEIQALAANTIDAVEALRPYFD
;
A
#
# COMPACT_ATOMS: atom_id res chain seq x y z
N MET A 1 -23.23 4.58 -2.52
CA MET A 1 -23.01 3.48 -3.46
C MET A 1 -21.60 3.00 -3.19
N SER A 2 -21.35 1.69 -3.03
CA SER A 2 -19.99 1.18 -2.83
C SER A 2 -19.26 1.14 -4.17
N LEU A 3 -18.02 1.62 -4.23
CA LEU A 3 -17.23 1.52 -5.45
C LEU A 3 -16.76 0.08 -5.67
N SER A 4 -17.02 -0.46 -6.87
CA SER A 4 -16.38 -1.72 -7.27
C SER A 4 -14.91 -1.47 -7.61
N ILE A 5 -14.09 -2.53 -7.62
CA ILE A 5 -12.68 -2.40 -8.00
C ILE A 5 -12.50 -1.90 -9.45
N HIS A 6 -13.44 -2.23 -10.34
CA HIS A 6 -13.44 -1.73 -11.71
C HIS A 6 -13.80 -0.24 -11.78
N ASP A 7 -14.70 0.24 -10.91
CA ASP A 7 -15.01 1.66 -10.80
C ASP A 7 -13.83 2.45 -10.23
N ILE A 8 -13.10 1.87 -9.27
CA ILE A 8 -11.88 2.45 -8.71
C ILE A 8 -10.82 2.55 -9.82
N HIS A 9 -10.55 1.46 -10.54
CA HIS A 9 -9.62 1.45 -11.67
C HIS A 9 -9.94 2.55 -12.68
N ALA A 10 -11.17 2.59 -13.19
CA ALA A 10 -11.57 3.56 -14.20
C ALA A 10 -11.42 5.01 -13.72
N GLN A 11 -11.77 5.28 -12.46
CA GLN A 11 -11.65 6.63 -11.89
C GLN A 11 -10.21 7.03 -11.60
N LEU A 12 -9.34 6.11 -11.16
CA LEU A 12 -7.91 6.37 -10.98
C LEU A 12 -7.23 6.60 -12.34
N THR A 13 -7.51 5.75 -13.34
CA THR A 13 -6.99 5.97 -14.71
C THR A 13 -7.41 7.32 -15.26
N GLN A 14 -8.68 7.73 -15.07
CA GLN A 14 -9.13 9.05 -15.51
C GLN A 14 -8.43 10.18 -14.75
N ARG A 15 -8.22 10.02 -13.45
CA ARG A 15 -7.58 11.01 -12.58
C ARG A 15 -6.13 11.27 -12.97
N TYR A 16 -5.38 10.20 -13.25
CA TYR A 16 -3.96 10.24 -13.59
C TYR A 16 -3.69 10.28 -15.11
N ALA A 17 -4.71 10.58 -15.93
CA ALA A 17 -4.59 10.51 -17.39
C ALA A 17 -3.55 11.47 -18.00
N ASP A 18 -3.24 12.57 -17.30
CA ASP A 18 -2.29 13.59 -17.73
C ASP A 18 -0.98 13.57 -16.90
N ASP A 19 -0.77 12.52 -16.09
CA ASP A 19 0.42 12.35 -15.24
C ASP A 19 1.22 11.13 -15.70
N ASP A 20 2.28 11.39 -16.48
CA ASP A 20 3.15 10.33 -17.00
C ASP A 20 3.96 9.61 -15.90
N GLY A 21 4.03 10.17 -14.68
CA GLY A 21 4.74 9.57 -13.53
C GLY A 21 3.88 8.61 -12.70
N VAL A 22 2.62 8.40 -13.09
CA VAL A 22 1.69 7.49 -12.41
C VAL A 22 1.14 6.47 -13.39
N ARG A 23 1.35 5.19 -13.11
CA ARG A 23 0.80 4.10 -13.92
C ARG A 23 -0.24 3.33 -13.13
N VAL A 24 -1.44 3.23 -13.70
CA VAL A 24 -2.58 2.53 -13.09
C VAL A 24 -2.89 1.27 -13.89
N GLU A 25 -2.89 0.11 -13.24
CA GLU A 25 -3.19 -1.18 -13.87
C GLU A 25 -4.21 -2.00 -13.06
N LEU A 26 -5.15 -2.64 -13.76
CA LEU A 26 -6.04 -3.63 -13.16
C LEU A 26 -5.35 -5.00 -13.12
N ILE A 27 -5.17 -5.54 -11.93
CA ILE A 27 -4.74 -6.92 -11.71
C ILE A 27 -5.98 -7.80 -11.63
N GLU A 28 -6.15 -8.66 -12.63
CA GLU A 28 -7.23 -9.64 -12.70
C GLU A 28 -6.88 -10.93 -11.95
N GLY A 29 -7.90 -11.63 -11.45
CA GLY A 29 -7.70 -12.90 -10.76
C GLY A 29 -8.85 -13.29 -9.84
N LEU A 30 -8.57 -14.22 -8.92
CA LEU A 30 -9.55 -14.62 -7.89
C LEU A 30 -9.89 -13.48 -6.94
N THR A 31 -8.95 -12.56 -6.72
CA THR A 31 -9.14 -11.35 -5.93
C THR A 31 -8.59 -10.18 -6.74
N PRO A 32 -9.43 -9.50 -7.53
CA PRO A 32 -8.97 -8.39 -8.35
C PRO A 32 -8.52 -7.19 -7.50
N ALA A 33 -7.52 -6.48 -8.00
CA ALA A 33 -6.96 -5.30 -7.35
C ALA A 33 -6.51 -4.28 -8.41
N VAL A 34 -6.29 -3.04 -7.99
CA VAL A 34 -5.66 -2.02 -8.83
C VAL A 34 -4.25 -1.79 -8.30
N MET A 35 -3.27 -1.83 -9.18
CA MET A 35 -1.91 -1.41 -8.92
C MET A 35 -1.74 0.04 -9.39
N VAL A 36 -1.14 0.87 -8.54
CA VAL A 36 -0.74 2.23 -8.86
C VAL A 36 0.76 2.33 -8.60
N GLU A 37 1.53 2.37 -9.67
CA GLU A 37 2.99 2.57 -9.64
C GLU A 37 3.26 4.07 -9.66
N LEU A 38 4.05 4.55 -8.69
CA LEU A 38 4.35 5.98 -8.50
C LEU A 38 5.86 6.25 -8.69
N GLU A 39 6.23 6.87 -9.81
CA GLU A 39 7.64 7.16 -10.15
C GLU A 39 8.29 8.09 -9.10
N GLU A 40 7.54 9.08 -8.59
CA GLU A 40 8.06 10.06 -7.64
C GLU A 40 8.52 9.44 -6.30
N TYR A 41 8.01 8.25 -5.96
CA TYR A 41 8.38 7.47 -4.78
C TYR A 41 9.37 6.34 -5.10
N GLY A 42 10.05 6.40 -6.25
CA GLY A 42 11.02 5.40 -6.69
C GLY A 42 10.36 4.14 -7.24
N ASP A 43 9.37 4.34 -8.12
CA ASP A 43 8.58 3.28 -8.75
C ASP A 43 7.84 2.41 -7.71
N LEU A 44 7.28 3.05 -6.68
CA LEU A 44 6.61 2.35 -5.59
C LEU A 44 5.25 1.81 -6.06
N ASP A 45 5.07 0.50 -5.95
CA ASP A 45 3.80 -0.16 -6.24
C ASP A 45 2.83 -0.07 -5.05
N ILE A 46 1.69 0.59 -5.26
CA ILE A 46 0.57 0.65 -4.32
C ILE A 46 -0.55 -0.27 -4.82
N ILE A 47 -0.98 -1.21 -3.99
CA ILE A 47 -2.08 -2.12 -4.26
C ILE A 47 -3.35 -1.64 -3.56
N VAL A 48 -4.39 -1.37 -4.34
CA VAL A 48 -5.74 -1.08 -3.88
C VAL A 48 -6.62 -2.31 -4.11
N ALA A 49 -7.12 -2.91 -3.05
CA ALA A 49 -8.03 -4.05 -3.10
C ALA A 49 -9.36 -3.69 -2.43
N SER A 50 -10.48 -4.20 -2.96
CA SER A 50 -11.81 -3.98 -2.39
C SER A 50 -12.44 -5.32 -2.03
N SER A 51 -12.86 -5.48 -0.78
CA SER A 51 -13.48 -6.70 -0.27
C SER A 51 -14.57 -6.38 0.75
N GLY A 52 -15.81 -6.78 0.43
CA GLY A 52 -16.97 -6.54 1.30
C GLY A 52 -17.22 -5.04 1.52
N GLU A 53 -17.03 -4.58 2.75
CA GLU A 53 -17.26 -3.18 3.16
C GLU A 53 -15.98 -2.34 3.26
N GLN A 54 -14.84 -2.92 2.89
CA GLN A 54 -13.52 -2.34 3.07
C GLN A 54 -12.74 -2.25 1.76
N ILE A 55 -11.99 -1.15 1.63
CA ILE A 55 -10.92 -0.97 0.65
C ILE A 55 -9.62 -1.00 1.44
N VAL A 56 -8.67 -1.82 1.01
CA VAL A 56 -7.32 -1.88 1.57
C VAL A 56 -6.38 -1.26 0.55
N VAL A 57 -5.59 -0.28 0.99
CA VAL A 57 -4.48 0.30 0.23
C VAL A 57 -3.20 -0.19 0.88
N SER A 58 -2.26 -0.75 0.13
CA SER A 58 -1.08 -1.38 0.73
C SER A 58 0.13 -1.40 -0.20
N THR A 59 1.31 -1.52 0.39
CA THR A 59 2.55 -1.77 -0.34
C THR A 59 3.50 -2.64 0.47
N ILE A 60 4.47 -3.25 -0.21
CA ILE A 60 5.54 -4.01 0.43
C ILE A 60 6.57 -3.03 0.98
N LEU A 61 6.82 -3.10 2.29
CA LEU A 61 7.91 -2.38 2.93
C LEU A 61 9.25 -3.06 2.66
N VAL A 62 9.32 -4.36 2.97
CA VAL A 62 10.53 -5.19 2.82
C VAL A 62 10.15 -6.67 2.90
N PRO A 63 10.73 -7.55 2.06
CA PRO A 63 10.60 -8.99 2.25
C PRO A 63 11.17 -9.43 3.59
N ALA A 64 10.50 -10.34 4.31
CA ALA A 64 10.99 -10.81 5.61
C ALA A 64 12.36 -11.49 5.52
N SER A 65 12.71 -12.01 4.34
CA SER A 65 14.03 -12.58 4.03
C SER A 65 15.17 -11.57 3.97
N GLN A 66 14.88 -10.25 3.92
CA GLN A 66 15.87 -9.16 3.89
C GLN A 66 15.98 -8.45 5.26
N VAL A 67 15.50 -9.08 6.33
CA VAL A 67 15.49 -8.50 7.67
C VAL A 67 16.52 -9.22 8.54
N LYS A 68 17.61 -8.52 8.89
CA LYS A 68 18.69 -9.07 9.73
C LYS A 68 18.36 -9.16 11.22
N ASP A 69 17.42 -8.34 11.70
CA ASP A 69 16.96 -8.35 13.10
C ASP A 69 15.43 -8.24 13.18
N VAL A 70 14.76 -9.39 13.04
CA VAL A 70 13.29 -9.51 13.06
C VAL A 70 12.70 -9.02 14.38
N ALA A 71 13.33 -9.34 15.52
CA ALA A 71 12.82 -8.94 16.83
C ALA A 71 12.92 -7.43 17.03
N GLY A 72 14.04 -6.83 16.63
CA GLY A 72 14.25 -5.38 16.63
C GLY A 72 13.27 -4.67 15.69
N LEU A 73 13.11 -5.17 14.47
CA LEU A 73 12.18 -4.61 13.49
C LEU A 73 10.74 -4.64 14.00
N ASN A 74 10.26 -5.78 14.52
CA ASN A 74 8.91 -5.89 15.07
C ASN A 74 8.66 -4.87 16.19
N ALA A 75 9.62 -4.71 17.11
CA ALA A 75 9.52 -3.74 18.17
C ALA A 75 9.58 -2.28 17.65
N ALA A 76 10.33 -2.02 16.58
CA ALA A 76 10.37 -0.71 15.94
C ALA A 76 9.05 -0.39 15.22
N CYS A 77 8.48 -1.33 14.45
CA CYS A 77 7.17 -1.19 13.81
C CYS A 77 6.07 -0.89 14.82
N MET A 78 6.04 -1.60 15.96
CA MET A 78 5.06 -1.34 17.03
C MET A 78 5.19 0.05 17.65
N ARG A 79 6.39 0.65 17.67
CA ARG A 79 6.61 2.03 18.15
C ARG A 79 6.35 3.08 17.08
N LEU A 80 6.52 2.72 15.81
CA LEU A 80 6.29 3.60 14.67
C LEU A 80 4.80 3.78 14.38
N ASN A 81 3.99 2.71 14.48
CA ASN A 81 2.55 2.73 14.19
C ASN A 81 1.78 3.91 14.83
N PRO A 82 1.94 4.24 16.14
CA PRO A 82 1.20 5.35 16.75
C PRO A 82 1.57 6.75 16.25
N ILE A 83 2.71 6.89 15.55
CA ILE A 83 3.24 8.17 15.07
C ILE A 83 3.39 8.22 13.54
N ASN A 84 3.07 7.13 12.83
CA ASN A 84 2.98 7.08 11.37
C ASN A 84 1.50 7.27 10.98
N PRO A 85 1.06 8.50 10.73
CA PRO A 85 -0.36 8.80 10.59
C PRO A 85 -0.94 8.10 9.35
N LEU A 86 -2.20 7.62 9.40
CA LEU A 86 -2.88 7.04 8.23
C LEU A 86 -2.19 5.80 7.63
N SER A 87 -1.33 5.12 8.39
CA SER A 87 -0.67 3.90 7.92
C SER A 87 -0.42 2.94 9.06
N ASN A 88 -0.68 1.66 8.80
CA ASN A 88 -0.41 0.56 9.71
C ASN A 88 0.73 -0.29 9.13
N LEU A 89 1.50 -0.92 10.03
CA LEU A 89 2.53 -1.88 9.71
C LEU A 89 2.08 -3.29 10.07
N GLY A 90 2.27 -4.23 9.15
CA GLY A 90 1.88 -5.62 9.30
C GLY A 90 2.84 -6.59 8.62
N ILE A 91 2.49 -7.87 8.69
CA ILE A 91 3.15 -8.95 7.97
C ILE A 91 2.08 -9.70 7.19
N THR A 92 2.31 -9.92 5.91
CA THR A 92 1.45 -10.73 5.04
C THR A 92 2.25 -11.81 4.35
N THR A 93 1.57 -12.86 3.90
CA THR A 93 2.16 -13.92 3.08
C THR A 93 1.50 -13.90 1.71
N ASP A 94 2.30 -13.81 0.66
CA ASP A 94 1.79 -13.83 -0.71
C ASP A 94 1.38 -15.24 -1.17
N ALA A 95 0.86 -15.35 -2.40
CA ALA A 95 0.41 -16.63 -2.97
C ALA A 95 1.54 -17.66 -3.19
N ASN A 96 2.80 -17.21 -3.21
CA ASN A 96 3.98 -18.06 -3.35
C ASN A 96 4.56 -18.48 -1.99
N GLY A 97 3.97 -18.03 -0.87
CA GLY A 97 4.45 -18.30 0.48
C GLY A 97 5.55 -17.35 0.95
N VAL A 98 5.77 -16.22 0.26
CA VAL A 98 6.76 -15.22 0.68
C VAL A 98 6.14 -14.30 1.73
N GLU A 99 6.78 -14.24 2.90
CA GLU A 99 6.43 -13.30 3.95
C GLU A 99 7.01 -11.90 3.65
N ASN A 100 6.16 -10.89 3.75
CA ASN A 100 6.53 -9.50 3.52
C ASN A 100 6.06 -8.65 4.69
N TYR A 101 6.91 -7.74 5.14
CA TYR A 101 6.45 -6.60 5.92
C TYR A 101 5.73 -5.64 4.98
N VAL A 102 4.58 -5.13 5.41
CA VAL A 102 3.73 -4.26 4.59
C VAL A 102 3.38 -3.00 5.33
N VAL A 103 3.20 -1.92 4.57
CA VAL A 103 2.49 -0.72 5.01
C VAL A 103 1.09 -0.77 4.40
N PHE A 104 0.06 -0.59 5.21
CA PHE A 104 -1.32 -0.67 4.73
C PHE A 104 -2.25 0.30 5.46
N GLY A 105 -3.24 0.78 4.72
CA GLY A 105 -4.32 1.65 5.15
C GLY A 105 -5.66 1.06 4.74
N GLU A 106 -6.72 1.47 5.44
CA GLU A 106 -8.04 0.88 5.28
C GLU A 106 -9.11 1.96 5.21
N LEU A 107 -9.93 1.91 4.16
CA LEU A 107 -11.05 2.79 3.92
C LEU A 107 -12.35 2.00 3.87
N SER A 108 -13.48 2.66 4.09
CA SER A 108 -14.77 2.06 3.77
C SER A 108 -14.97 2.00 2.26
N THR A 109 -15.64 0.98 1.73
CA THR A 109 -16.07 0.97 0.31
C THR A 109 -17.05 2.10 -0.05
N ARG A 110 -17.55 2.83 0.96
CA ARG A 110 -18.34 4.05 0.79
C ARG A 110 -17.49 5.30 0.55
N SER A 111 -16.17 5.22 0.72
CA SER A 111 -15.26 6.32 0.42
C SER A 111 -15.29 6.64 -1.08
N GLY A 112 -15.24 7.93 -1.40
CA GLY A 112 -15.13 8.39 -2.77
C GLY A 112 -13.69 8.28 -3.29
N ILE A 113 -13.53 8.48 -4.60
CA ILE A 113 -12.22 8.42 -5.25
C ILE A 113 -11.20 9.40 -4.64
N ASP A 114 -11.63 10.60 -4.25
CA ASP A 114 -10.74 11.61 -3.65
C ASP A 114 -10.10 11.11 -2.35
N ALA A 115 -10.85 10.36 -1.53
CA ALA A 115 -10.32 9.79 -0.28
C ALA A 115 -9.42 8.58 -0.54
N ILE A 116 -9.70 7.80 -1.59
CA ILE A 116 -8.82 6.70 -2.01
C ILE A 116 -7.48 7.25 -2.51
N ASP A 117 -7.54 8.31 -3.31
CA ASP A 117 -6.38 9.02 -3.85
C ASP A 117 -5.53 9.66 -2.73
N GLU A 118 -6.17 10.34 -1.77
CA GLU A 118 -5.50 10.87 -0.58
C GLU A 118 -4.80 9.78 0.21
N GLU A 119 -5.44 8.61 0.39
CA GLU A 119 -4.86 7.48 1.10
C GLU A 119 -3.66 6.88 0.34
N ILE A 120 -3.72 6.75 -0.99
CA ILE A 120 -2.61 6.27 -1.82
C ILE A 120 -1.38 7.16 -1.61
N GLN A 121 -1.57 8.48 -1.72
CA GLN A 121 -0.49 9.45 -1.61
C GLN A 121 0.09 9.52 -0.20
N ALA A 122 -0.77 9.52 0.83
CA ALA A 122 -0.34 9.47 2.22
C ALA A 122 0.44 8.19 2.52
N LEU A 123 -0.06 7.03 2.08
CA LEU A 123 0.57 5.74 2.31
C LEU A 123 1.93 5.64 1.61
N ALA A 124 2.06 6.18 0.39
CA ALA A 124 3.34 6.23 -0.32
C ALA A 124 4.39 7.05 0.45
N ALA A 125 4.05 8.29 0.85
CA ALA A 125 4.94 9.14 1.62
C ALA A 125 5.34 8.50 2.96
N ASN A 126 4.37 7.97 3.70
CA ASN A 126 4.59 7.27 4.97
C ASN A 126 5.45 6.01 4.81
N THR A 127 5.36 5.33 3.66
CA THR A 127 6.18 4.15 3.38
C THR A 127 7.65 4.54 3.26
N ILE A 128 7.96 5.64 2.56
CA ILE A 128 9.34 6.15 2.46
C ILE A 128 9.89 6.51 3.84
N ASP A 129 9.13 7.25 4.65
CA ASP A 129 9.51 7.59 6.02
C ASP A 129 9.74 6.33 6.89
N ALA A 130 8.87 5.32 6.75
CA ALA A 130 9.00 4.06 7.45
C ALA A 130 10.26 3.28 7.02
N VAL A 131 10.56 3.23 5.71
CA VAL A 131 11.79 2.62 5.19
C VAL A 131 13.01 3.27 5.80
N GLU A 132 13.07 4.61 5.86
CA GLU A 132 14.20 5.32 6.45
C GLU A 132 14.37 5.02 7.94
N ALA A 133 13.27 5.04 8.70
CA ALA A 133 13.28 4.77 10.13
C ALA A 133 13.66 3.32 10.47
N LEU A 134 13.29 2.37 9.60
CA LEU A 134 13.46 0.93 9.83
C LEU A 134 14.69 0.35 9.12
N ARG A 135 15.36 1.12 8.25
CA ARG A 135 16.60 0.74 7.56
C ARG A 135 17.67 0.09 8.43
N PRO A 136 17.89 0.47 9.71
CA PRO A 136 18.87 -0.20 10.56
C PRO A 136 18.66 -1.71 10.75
N TYR A 137 17.44 -2.21 10.54
CA TYR A 137 17.06 -3.62 10.72
C TYR A 137 17.05 -4.43 9.41
N PHE A 138 17.28 -3.80 8.25
CA PHE A 138 17.35 -4.46 6.95
C PHE A 138 18.77 -4.96 6.68
N ASP A 139 18.93 -5.97 5.82
CA ASP A 139 20.23 -6.49 5.37
C ASP A 139 21.09 -5.45 4.63
#